data_AF-A0A1X2E5U3-F1
#
_entry.id   AF-A0A1X2E5U3-F1
#
_cell.length_a   1.000
_cell.length_b   1.000
_cell.length_c   1.000
_cell.angle_alpha   90.00
_cell.angle_beta   90.00
_cell.angle_gamma   90.00
#
_symmetry.space_group_name_H-M   'P 1'
#
loop_
_entity.id
_entity.type
_entity.pdbx_description
1 polymer ?
#
loop_
_entity_poly.entity_id
_entity_poly.type
_entity_poly.pdbx_seq_one_letter_code
_entity_poly.pdbx_strand_id
1 'polypeptide(L)'
;MLSATAGQPWPRVLAAIALAVLGACGVTVLAEPHSKAAPATLASQTDWVLATALPASADVPPDWGYSLSGRLQRAAPSANDALTPPPNPNPTAVYVPDTCGSVPKVLDHSGSALAAFVQVDRYAQLFVQDAPPPDAAATGEGREHGPNSRFAIWAVPDGPARIANYLDWLSRCGSYHVTNYFLDGRVKNQRNVTTKVEARSASGADAAVTVMRTFTTIGSRDPASTYHVAYYAVRGVLLECTMYMEGADLDVVQRLATQTVNKLRAL
;
A
#
# COMPACT_ATOMS: atom_id res chain seq x y z
N MET A 1 -48.67 -73.13 -32.06
CA MET A 1 -48.37 -71.93 -32.85
C MET A 1 -48.19 -70.75 -31.91
N LEU A 2 -47.12 -69.96 -32.12
CA LEU A 2 -46.78 -68.65 -31.55
C LEU A 2 -46.35 -68.67 -30.07
N SER A 3 -45.04 -68.65 -29.75
CA SER A 3 -44.00 -67.61 -29.89
C SER A 3 -43.92 -66.66 -28.68
N ALA A 4 -42.71 -66.58 -28.12
CA ALA A 4 -42.30 -65.82 -26.94
C ALA A 4 -42.28 -64.30 -27.14
N THR A 5 -42.34 -63.53 -26.05
CA THR A 5 -41.44 -62.38 -25.83
C THR A 5 -41.24 -62.07 -24.35
N ALA A 6 -39.98 -61.90 -23.98
CA ALA A 6 -39.47 -61.56 -22.67
C ALA A 6 -39.51 -60.05 -22.39
N GLY A 7 -39.53 -59.72 -21.09
CA GLY A 7 -38.66 -58.69 -20.49
C GLY A 7 -38.95 -57.22 -20.81
N GLN A 8 -39.45 -56.49 -19.82
CA GLN A 8 -39.31 -55.02 -19.76
C GLN A 8 -38.57 -54.63 -18.47
N PRO A 9 -37.26 -54.32 -18.54
CA PRO A 9 -36.43 -53.98 -17.38
C PRO A 9 -36.48 -52.47 -17.12
N TRP A 10 -37.67 -51.92 -16.89
CA TRP A 10 -37.84 -50.46 -16.82
C TRP A 10 -37.20 -49.75 -15.60
N PRO A 11 -37.18 -50.32 -14.37
CA PRO A 11 -36.65 -49.61 -13.21
C PRO A 11 -35.12 -49.51 -13.23
N ARG A 12 -34.43 -50.53 -13.78
CA ARG A 12 -32.96 -50.61 -13.79
C ARG A 12 -32.33 -49.71 -14.83
N VAL A 13 -33.01 -49.49 -15.96
CA VAL A 13 -32.53 -48.59 -17.02
C VAL A 13 -32.61 -47.12 -16.56
N LEU A 14 -33.70 -46.73 -15.88
CA LEU A 14 -33.83 -45.38 -15.33
C LEU A 14 -32.83 -45.10 -14.20
N ALA A 15 -32.58 -46.08 -13.33
CA ALA A 15 -31.55 -45.96 -12.30
C ALA A 15 -30.14 -45.84 -12.89
N ALA A 16 -29.82 -46.61 -13.94
CA ALA A 16 -28.53 -46.55 -14.62
C ALA A 16 -28.33 -45.19 -15.33
N ILE A 17 -29.39 -44.62 -15.92
CA ILE A 17 -29.32 -43.29 -16.54
C ILE A 17 -29.14 -42.21 -15.47
N ALA A 18 -29.85 -42.28 -14.34
CA ALA A 18 -29.67 -41.32 -13.24
C ALA A 18 -28.25 -41.36 -12.64
N LEU A 19 -27.69 -42.56 -12.46
CA LEU A 19 -26.30 -42.75 -12.01
C LEU A 19 -25.29 -42.29 -13.06
N ALA A 20 -25.56 -42.48 -14.35
CA ALA A 20 -24.71 -41.98 -15.43
C ALA A 20 -24.72 -40.45 -15.52
N VAL A 21 -25.87 -39.81 -15.31
CA VAL A 21 -25.99 -38.34 -15.27
C VAL A 21 -25.33 -37.76 -14.02
N LEU A 22 -25.53 -38.37 -12.84
CA LEU A 22 -24.83 -37.95 -11.61
C LEU A 22 -23.32 -38.19 -11.70
N GLY A 23 -22.89 -39.29 -12.31
CA GLY A 23 -21.48 -39.59 -12.59
C GLY A 23 -20.88 -38.60 -13.59
N ALA A 24 -21.59 -38.25 -14.67
CA ALA A 24 -21.15 -37.27 -15.64
C ALA A 24 -21.09 -35.86 -15.04
N CYS A 25 -22.08 -35.43 -14.26
CA CYS A 25 -22.06 -34.15 -13.55
C CYS A 25 -20.96 -34.09 -12.48
N GLY A 26 -20.73 -35.18 -11.75
CA GLY A 26 -19.64 -35.29 -10.77
C GLY A 26 -18.25 -35.25 -11.42
N VAL A 27 -18.09 -35.86 -12.60
CA VAL A 27 -16.85 -35.82 -13.37
C VAL A 27 -16.62 -34.45 -14.02
N THR A 28 -17.66 -33.73 -14.46
CA THR A 28 -17.50 -32.35 -14.94
C THR A 28 -17.13 -31.35 -13.84
N VAL A 29 -17.55 -31.58 -12.60
CA VAL A 29 -17.15 -30.75 -11.44
C VAL A 29 -15.72 -31.09 -10.97
N LEU A 30 -15.26 -32.32 -11.16
CA LEU A 30 -13.90 -32.76 -10.78
C LEU A 30 -12.86 -32.62 -11.90
N ALA A 31 -13.30 -32.45 -13.15
CA ALA A 31 -12.46 -32.28 -14.34
C ALA A 31 -12.59 -30.87 -14.94
N GLU A 32 -12.99 -29.87 -14.14
CA GLU A 32 -12.56 -28.52 -14.48
C GLU A 32 -11.03 -28.53 -14.49
N PRO A 33 -10.39 -28.21 -15.63
CA PRO A 33 -8.97 -27.96 -15.61
C PRO A 33 -8.80 -26.88 -14.55
N HIS A 34 -7.98 -27.16 -13.54
CA HIS A 34 -7.45 -26.14 -12.65
C HIS A 34 -6.87 -25.06 -13.56
N SER A 35 -7.73 -24.11 -13.93
CA SER A 35 -7.36 -22.86 -14.52
C SER A 35 -6.38 -22.34 -13.52
N LYS A 36 -5.09 -22.31 -13.88
CA LYS A 36 -4.01 -21.80 -13.05
C LYS A 36 -4.56 -20.54 -12.39
N ALA A 37 -4.95 -20.67 -11.12
CA ALA A 37 -5.63 -19.58 -10.45
C ALA A 37 -4.65 -18.42 -10.56
N ALA A 38 -5.09 -17.31 -11.17
CA ALA A 38 -4.29 -16.10 -11.15
C ALA A 38 -3.84 -15.92 -9.70
N PRO A 39 -2.54 -15.66 -9.43
CA PRO A 39 -2.05 -15.57 -8.06
C PRO A 39 -3.00 -14.71 -7.25
N ALA A 40 -3.59 -15.26 -6.18
CA ALA A 40 -4.67 -14.60 -5.46
C ALA A 40 -4.24 -13.16 -5.13
N THR A 41 -5.06 -12.18 -5.46
CA THR A 41 -4.70 -10.79 -5.15
C THR A 41 -4.57 -10.62 -3.64
N LEU A 42 -3.52 -9.94 -3.19
CA LEU A 42 -3.35 -9.63 -1.79
C LEU A 42 -4.39 -8.61 -1.31
N ALA A 43 -5.04 -7.88 -2.23
CA ALA A 43 -6.10 -6.93 -1.91
C ALA A 43 -7.35 -7.60 -1.30
N SER A 44 -7.54 -8.90 -1.51
CA SER A 44 -8.65 -9.65 -0.89
C SER A 44 -8.29 -10.28 0.45
N GLN A 45 -7.02 -10.20 0.88
CA GLN A 45 -6.60 -10.68 2.19
C GLN A 45 -7.10 -9.75 3.29
N THR A 46 -7.26 -10.27 4.50
CA THR A 46 -7.60 -9.43 5.66
C THR A 46 -6.42 -8.55 6.06
N ASP A 47 -6.70 -7.39 6.65
CA ASP A 47 -5.68 -6.47 7.16
C ASP A 47 -4.72 -7.19 8.13
N TRP A 48 -5.24 -8.16 8.90
CA TRP A 48 -4.44 -9.00 9.80
C TRP A 48 -3.44 -9.91 9.07
N VAL A 49 -3.86 -10.55 7.98
CA VAL A 49 -2.95 -11.39 7.17
C VAL A 49 -1.87 -10.52 6.54
N LEU A 50 -2.24 -9.35 6.00
CA LEU A 50 -1.28 -8.41 5.43
C LEU A 50 -0.28 -7.89 6.47
N ALA A 51 -0.73 -7.61 7.70
CA ALA A 51 0.13 -7.15 8.78
C ALA A 51 1.24 -8.14 9.14
N THR A 52 1.05 -9.45 8.93
CA THR A 52 2.09 -10.46 9.21
C THR A 52 3.33 -10.34 8.32
N ALA A 53 3.21 -9.63 7.19
CA ALA A 53 4.36 -9.37 6.32
C ALA A 53 5.26 -8.24 6.84
N LEU A 54 4.74 -7.35 7.69
CA LEU A 54 5.49 -6.21 8.22
C LEU A 54 6.65 -6.67 9.13
N PRO A 55 7.69 -5.84 9.33
CA PRO A 55 8.74 -6.14 10.30
C PRO A 55 8.16 -6.35 11.69
N ALA A 56 8.57 -7.41 12.38
CA ALA A 56 8.20 -7.63 13.77
C ALA A 56 9.15 -6.86 14.72
N SER A 57 8.77 -6.73 15.99
CA SER A 57 9.64 -6.09 16.99
C SER A 57 10.98 -6.80 17.17
N ALA A 58 11.06 -8.10 16.87
CA ALA A 58 12.31 -8.88 16.91
C ALA A 58 13.21 -8.63 15.69
N ASP A 59 12.69 -8.03 14.61
CA ASP A 59 13.43 -7.73 13.39
C ASP A 59 14.20 -6.38 13.51
N VAL A 60 13.92 -5.59 14.56
CA VAL A 60 14.55 -4.29 14.84
C VAL A 60 15.46 -4.34 16.06
N PRO A 61 16.50 -3.49 16.15
CA PRO A 61 17.32 -3.40 17.35
C PRO A 61 16.48 -3.14 18.61
N PRO A 62 16.80 -3.79 19.74
CA PRO A 62 15.99 -3.73 20.96
C PRO A 62 16.01 -2.36 21.64
N ASP A 63 16.95 -1.48 21.28
CA ASP A 63 17.04 -0.11 21.77
C ASP A 63 16.19 0.89 20.94
N TRP A 64 15.52 0.43 19.89
CA TRP A 64 14.65 1.26 19.06
C TRP A 64 13.19 1.16 19.54
N GLY A 65 12.46 2.27 19.45
CA GLY A 65 11.01 2.28 19.63
C GLY A 65 10.33 1.53 18.49
N TYR A 66 9.39 0.66 18.82
CA TYR A 66 8.60 -0.11 17.85
C TYR A 66 7.12 0.04 18.17
N SER A 67 6.33 0.37 17.14
CA SER A 67 4.87 0.40 17.22
C SER A 67 4.26 -0.25 15.99
N LEU A 68 3.39 -1.23 16.21
CA LEU A 68 2.55 -1.83 15.18
C LEU A 68 1.14 -1.27 15.33
N SER A 69 0.60 -0.73 14.26
CA SER A 69 -0.75 -0.20 14.20
C SER A 69 -1.48 -0.76 12.99
N GLY A 70 -2.70 -1.22 13.19
CA GLY A 70 -3.55 -1.75 12.12
C GLY A 70 -4.92 -1.11 12.17
N ARG A 71 -5.62 -1.07 11.03
CA ARG A 71 -7.05 -0.81 11.07
C ARG A 71 -7.76 -2.11 11.38
N LEU A 72 -8.59 -2.10 12.43
CA LEU A 72 -9.63 -3.09 12.57
C LEU A 72 -10.61 -2.82 11.42
N GLN A 73 -10.63 -3.71 10.44
CA GLN A 73 -11.44 -3.68 9.23
C GLN A 73 -12.73 -2.88 9.44
N ARG A 74 -12.83 -1.69 8.84
CA ARG A 74 -14.13 -1.01 8.72
C ARG A 74 -14.75 -1.59 7.46
N ALA A 75 -15.97 -2.14 7.56
CA ALA A 75 -16.74 -2.55 6.38
C ALA A 75 -16.60 -1.46 5.31
N ALA A 76 -16.23 -1.83 4.08
CA ALA A 76 -16.23 -0.89 2.98
C ALA A 76 -17.58 -0.17 3.02
N PRO A 77 -17.62 1.18 3.10
CA PRO A 77 -18.89 1.86 3.01
C PRO A 77 -19.55 1.36 1.73
N SER A 78 -20.81 0.93 1.83
CA SER A 78 -21.65 0.73 0.67
C SER A 78 -21.43 1.93 -0.24
N ALA A 79 -21.31 1.76 -1.56
CA ALA A 79 -21.11 2.88 -2.48
C ALA A 79 -22.18 3.99 -2.33
N ASN A 80 -23.30 3.68 -1.66
CA ASN A 80 -24.40 4.58 -1.32
C ASN A 80 -24.27 5.31 0.04
N ASP A 81 -23.32 4.97 0.90
CA ASP A 81 -23.09 5.60 2.21
C ASP A 81 -21.87 6.53 2.20
N ALA A 82 -21.33 6.86 1.02
CA ALA A 82 -20.34 7.90 0.87
C ALA A 82 -20.99 9.26 1.21
N LEU A 83 -21.02 9.59 2.50
CA LEU A 83 -21.25 10.96 2.95
C LEU A 83 -20.30 11.85 2.16
N THR A 84 -20.87 12.81 1.44
CA THR A 84 -20.09 13.81 0.72
C THR A 84 -19.10 14.39 1.72
N PRO A 85 -17.78 14.27 1.47
CA PRO A 85 -16.82 14.85 2.40
C PRO A 85 -17.18 16.33 2.54
N PRO A 86 -17.31 16.85 3.78
CA PRO A 86 -17.63 18.24 3.96
C PRO A 86 -16.62 19.08 3.16
N PRO A 87 -17.05 20.16 2.49
CA PRO A 87 -16.13 21.03 1.78
C PRO A 87 -15.03 21.43 2.76
N ASN A 88 -13.79 21.03 2.49
CA ASN A 88 -12.68 21.26 3.40
C ASN A 88 -12.39 22.77 3.39
N PRO A 89 -12.73 23.53 4.45
CA PRO A 89 -12.55 24.98 4.46
C PRO A 89 -11.10 25.37 4.78
N ASN A 90 -10.23 24.39 5.02
CA ASN A 90 -8.86 24.62 5.44
C ASN A 90 -7.99 25.10 4.26
N PRO A 91 -7.07 26.05 4.50
CA PRO A 91 -6.15 26.49 3.47
C PRO A 91 -5.27 25.32 3.01
N THR A 92 -5.26 25.08 1.70
CA THR A 92 -4.45 24.03 1.06
C THR A 92 -3.02 24.51 0.84
N ALA A 93 -2.06 23.58 0.77
CA ALA A 93 -0.70 23.91 0.38
C ALA A 93 -0.67 24.54 -1.02
N VAL A 94 0.21 25.53 -1.22
CA VAL A 94 0.40 26.22 -2.50
C VAL A 94 1.74 25.80 -3.07
N TYR A 95 1.72 25.31 -4.32
CA TYR A 95 2.89 24.77 -5.01
C TYR A 95 3.39 25.75 -6.07
N VAL A 96 4.70 25.83 -6.24
CA VAL A 96 5.33 26.58 -7.33
C VAL A 96 6.32 25.66 -8.06
N PRO A 97 6.16 25.43 -9.37
CA PRO A 97 5.05 25.91 -10.20
C PRO A 97 3.72 25.26 -9.83
N ASP A 98 2.60 25.96 -10.09
CA ASP A 98 1.23 25.51 -9.75
C ASP A 98 0.90 24.12 -10.34
N THR A 99 1.51 23.78 -11.48
CA THR A 99 1.39 22.46 -12.12
C THR A 99 1.81 21.30 -11.22
N CYS A 100 2.64 21.56 -10.20
CA CYS A 100 3.07 20.56 -9.23
C CYS A 100 2.06 20.31 -8.11
N GLY A 101 0.98 21.11 -8.02
CA GLY A 101 -0.13 20.89 -7.07
C GLY A 101 -1.02 19.70 -7.42
N SER A 102 -0.92 19.14 -8.63
CA SER A 102 -1.57 17.89 -9.03
C SER A 102 -0.83 16.67 -8.47
N VAL A 103 -0.84 16.54 -7.14
CA VAL A 103 -0.05 15.54 -6.40
C VAL A 103 -0.55 14.11 -6.70
N PRO A 104 0.34 13.18 -7.08
CA PRO A 104 -0.04 11.79 -7.32
C PRO A 104 -0.58 11.09 -6.06
N LYS A 105 -1.55 10.17 -6.24
CA LYS A 105 -2.15 9.36 -5.15
C LYS A 105 -1.19 8.46 -4.35
N VAL A 106 0.06 8.33 -4.79
CA VAL A 106 1.10 7.64 -4.00
C VAL A 106 1.75 8.55 -2.96
N LEU A 107 1.48 9.85 -3.03
CA LEU A 107 1.87 10.86 -2.04
C LEU A 107 0.66 11.40 -1.27
N ASP A 108 -0.56 11.17 -1.79
CA ASP A 108 -1.83 11.50 -1.16
C ASP A 108 -2.47 10.21 -0.61
N HIS A 109 -2.18 9.94 0.67
CA HIS A 109 -2.60 8.71 1.32
C HIS A 109 -3.93 8.91 2.07
N SER A 110 -5.05 8.84 1.34
CA SER A 110 -6.37 8.79 1.97
C SER A 110 -6.54 7.49 2.76
N GLY A 111 -6.77 7.59 4.07
CA GLY A 111 -6.67 6.46 5.01
C GLY A 111 -7.62 5.27 4.80
N SER A 112 -8.59 5.31 3.87
CA SER A 112 -9.52 4.19 3.65
C SER A 112 -8.85 2.92 3.10
N ALA A 113 -7.73 3.05 2.39
CA ALA A 113 -7.01 1.91 1.81
C ALA A 113 -5.87 1.39 2.70
N LEU A 114 -5.60 2.01 3.86
CA LEU A 114 -4.55 1.57 4.78
C LEU A 114 -4.96 0.27 5.47
N ALA A 115 -4.23 -0.81 5.23
CA ALA A 115 -4.45 -2.08 5.92
C ALA A 115 -3.75 -2.07 7.28
N ALA A 116 -2.41 -1.93 7.27
CA ALA A 116 -1.58 -1.93 8.46
C ALA A 116 -0.29 -1.15 8.26
N PHE A 117 0.32 -0.70 9.35
CA PHE A 117 1.63 -0.08 9.32
C PHE A 117 2.45 -0.35 10.59
N VAL A 118 3.75 -0.37 10.42
CA VAL A 118 4.75 -0.36 11.49
C VAL A 118 5.46 0.97 11.48
N GLN A 119 5.72 1.51 12.67
CA GLN A 119 6.62 2.64 12.89
C GLN A 119 7.75 2.20 13.79
N VAL A 120 8.94 2.67 13.44
CA VAL A 120 10.18 2.41 14.16
C VAL A 120 10.86 3.75 14.38
N ASP A 121 11.29 4.02 15.60
CA ASP A 121 11.96 5.26 15.97
C ASP A 121 13.25 4.95 16.71
N ARG A 122 14.33 5.64 16.34
CA ARG A 122 15.67 5.37 16.89
C ARG A 122 15.79 5.78 18.36
N TYR A 123 15.02 6.77 18.81
CA TYR A 123 15.23 7.44 20.10
C TYR A 123 13.97 7.54 20.97
N ALA A 124 12.77 7.51 20.39
CA ALA A 124 11.51 7.66 21.11
C ALA A 124 10.74 6.33 21.20
N GLN A 125 10.24 6.00 22.39
CA GLN A 125 9.32 4.87 22.60
C GLN A 125 7.84 5.24 22.42
N LEU A 126 7.52 6.54 22.34
CA LEU A 126 6.15 7.06 22.25
C LEU A 126 5.97 7.91 21.00
N PHE A 127 5.04 7.48 20.15
CA PHE A 127 4.64 8.19 18.94
C PHE A 127 3.48 9.12 19.25
N VAL A 128 3.74 10.43 19.29
CA VAL A 128 2.68 11.45 19.23
C VAL A 128 2.66 11.99 17.82
N GLN A 129 1.79 11.44 16.98
CA GLN A 129 1.55 11.97 15.63
C GLN A 129 0.19 12.64 15.60
N ASP A 130 0.18 13.94 15.29
CA ASP A 130 -1.03 14.55 14.72
C ASP A 130 -1.35 13.80 13.42
N ALA A 131 -2.62 13.56 13.14
CA ALA A 131 -3.01 12.97 11.87
C ALA A 131 -2.47 13.86 10.73
N PRO A 132 -1.52 13.37 9.91
CA PRO A 132 -0.92 14.21 8.89
C PRO A 132 -1.97 14.62 7.86
N PRO A 133 -1.87 15.81 7.25
CA PRO A 133 -2.71 16.12 6.10
C PRO A 133 -2.48 15.11 4.97
N PRO A 134 -3.45 14.90 4.08
CA PRO A 134 -3.38 13.85 3.07
C PRO A 134 -2.11 13.93 2.19
N ASP A 135 -1.63 15.13 1.89
CA ASP A 135 -0.47 15.43 1.06
C ASP A 135 0.85 15.61 1.86
N ALA A 136 0.89 15.23 3.15
CA ALA A 136 2.04 15.42 4.02
C ALA A 136 3.35 14.86 3.43
N ALA A 137 3.28 13.77 2.66
CA ALA A 137 4.44 13.19 1.99
C ALA A 137 5.00 14.10 0.88
N ALA A 138 4.16 14.88 0.21
CA ALA A 138 4.56 15.86 -0.80
C ALA A 138 4.98 17.20 -0.17
N THR A 139 4.37 17.61 0.93
CA THR A 139 4.63 18.92 1.57
C THR A 139 5.73 18.85 2.65
N GLY A 140 6.07 17.64 3.09
CA GLY A 140 6.98 17.36 4.20
C GLY A 140 6.35 17.64 5.57
N GLU A 141 5.04 17.81 5.66
CA GLU A 141 4.36 18.23 6.91
C GLU A 141 4.38 17.23 8.07
N GLY A 142 5.05 16.08 7.91
CA GLY A 142 5.29 15.13 9.00
C GLY A 142 6.05 15.77 10.17
N ARG A 143 5.51 15.67 11.37
CA ARG A 143 6.17 16.08 12.63
C ARG A 143 7.00 14.93 13.24
N GLU A 144 7.68 14.16 12.39
CA GLU A 144 8.48 13.06 12.90
C GLU A 144 9.82 13.61 13.40
N HIS A 145 9.97 13.64 14.73
CA HIS A 145 11.17 14.15 15.38
C HIS A 145 12.20 13.02 15.53
N GLY A 146 13.36 13.18 14.90
CA GLY A 146 14.49 12.24 15.02
C GLY A 146 14.47 11.11 13.98
N PRO A 147 15.53 10.29 13.91
CA PRO A 147 15.65 9.23 12.92
C PRO A 147 14.58 8.16 13.13
N ASN A 148 13.79 7.89 12.10
CA ASN A 148 12.64 7.00 12.17
C ASN A 148 12.37 6.33 10.82
N SER A 149 11.49 5.34 10.83
CA SER A 149 10.98 4.73 9.62
C SER A 149 9.55 4.25 9.78
N ARG A 150 8.82 4.21 8.67
CA ARG A 150 7.45 3.71 8.59
C ARG A 150 7.32 2.75 7.43
N PHE A 151 6.69 1.61 7.70
CA PHE A 151 6.29 0.60 6.71
C PHE A 151 4.77 0.57 6.68
N ALA A 152 4.13 0.91 5.56
CA ALA A 152 2.68 0.94 5.43
C ALA A 152 2.22 0.09 4.25
N ILE A 153 1.26 -0.80 4.47
CA ILE A 153 0.62 -1.60 3.43
C ILE A 153 -0.73 -0.98 3.11
N TRP A 154 -0.92 -0.68 1.82
CA TRP A 154 -2.13 -0.12 1.27
C TRP A 154 -2.79 -1.13 0.31
N ALA A 155 -4.08 -1.42 0.49
CA ALA A 155 -4.86 -2.24 -0.44
C ALA A 155 -5.19 -1.43 -1.70
N VAL A 156 -4.27 -1.46 -2.67
CA VAL A 156 -4.27 -0.60 -3.86
C VAL A 156 -4.02 -1.45 -5.10
N PRO A 157 -5.08 -1.99 -5.73
CA PRO A 157 -4.96 -2.88 -6.89
C PRO A 157 -4.24 -2.25 -8.09
N ASP A 158 -4.31 -0.92 -8.23
CA ASP A 158 -3.69 -0.13 -9.29
C ASP A 158 -2.27 0.35 -8.95
N GLY A 159 -1.59 -0.27 -7.99
CA GLY A 159 -0.25 0.11 -7.52
C GLY A 159 0.77 0.42 -8.63
N PRO A 160 0.95 -0.45 -9.65
CA PRO A 160 1.88 -0.17 -10.74
C PRO A 160 1.58 1.11 -11.52
N ALA A 161 0.29 1.38 -11.79
CA ALA A 161 -0.13 2.59 -12.49
C ALA A 161 0.12 3.85 -11.63
N ARG A 162 -0.06 3.77 -10.31
CA ARG A 162 0.25 4.88 -9.39
C ARG A 162 1.75 5.19 -9.34
N ILE A 163 2.59 4.16 -9.31
CA ILE A 163 4.05 4.32 -9.37
C ILE A 163 4.46 4.95 -10.71
N ALA A 164 3.89 4.50 -11.83
CA ALA A 164 4.16 5.08 -13.14
C ALA A 164 3.75 6.56 -13.22
N ASN A 165 2.54 6.91 -12.74
CA ASN A 165 2.07 8.29 -12.66
C ASN A 165 2.99 9.15 -11.78
N TYR A 166 3.47 8.62 -10.66
CA TYR A 166 4.41 9.32 -9.81
C TYR A 166 5.76 9.59 -10.48
N LEU A 167 6.29 8.60 -11.20
CA LEU A 167 7.52 8.79 -11.99
C LEU A 167 7.35 9.83 -13.10
N ASP A 168 6.19 9.84 -13.77
CA ASP A 168 5.84 10.87 -14.76
C ASP A 168 5.75 12.25 -14.12
N TRP A 169 5.07 12.39 -12.99
CA TRP A 169 5.01 13.63 -12.23
C TRP A 169 6.39 14.11 -11.80
N LEU A 170 7.26 13.22 -11.28
CA LEU A 170 8.64 13.56 -10.92
C LEU A 170 9.49 14.05 -12.09
N SER A 171 9.19 13.65 -13.32
CA SER A 171 9.91 14.18 -14.50
C SER A 171 9.68 15.68 -14.70
N ARG A 172 8.56 16.21 -14.22
CA ARG A 172 8.18 17.64 -14.30
C ARG A 172 8.31 18.37 -12.96
N CYS A 173 8.11 17.66 -11.86
CA CYS A 173 8.00 18.18 -10.50
C CYS A 173 8.97 17.50 -9.54
N GLY A 174 10.13 17.02 -10.03
CA GLY A 174 11.22 16.53 -9.20
C GLY A 174 11.86 17.61 -8.32
N SER A 175 11.56 18.88 -8.59
CA SER A 175 11.88 20.00 -7.71
C SER A 175 10.74 21.02 -7.75
N TYR A 176 10.27 21.44 -6.58
CA TYR A 176 9.21 22.43 -6.44
C TYR A 176 9.34 23.17 -5.12
N HIS A 177 8.70 24.33 -5.07
CA HIS A 177 8.50 25.07 -3.83
C HIS A 177 7.09 24.83 -3.32
N VAL A 178 6.94 24.75 -2.00
CA VAL A 178 5.63 24.62 -1.35
C VAL A 178 5.52 25.58 -0.18
N THR A 179 4.39 26.28 -0.11
CA THR A 179 3.98 27.07 1.05
C THR A 179 2.85 26.35 1.77
N ASN A 180 3.09 26.04 3.03
CA ASN A 180 2.15 25.39 3.92
C ASN A 180 1.48 26.39 4.85
N TYR A 181 0.26 26.10 5.28
CA TYR A 181 -0.55 26.99 6.11
C TYR A 181 -1.02 26.30 7.39
N PHE A 182 -1.19 27.08 8.46
CA PHE A 182 -1.95 26.66 9.62
C PHE A 182 -3.45 26.68 9.30
N LEU A 183 -4.27 26.04 10.14
CA LEU A 183 -5.74 26.05 10.01
C LEU A 183 -6.33 27.47 10.01
N ASP A 184 -5.66 28.42 10.66
CA ASP A 184 -6.06 29.84 10.70
C ASP A 184 -5.67 30.64 9.44
N GLY A 185 -5.07 29.99 8.42
CA GLY A 185 -4.65 30.64 7.17
C GLY A 185 -3.31 31.33 7.22
N ARG A 186 -2.62 31.40 8.36
CA ARG A 186 -1.27 31.94 8.43
C ARG A 186 -0.27 30.98 7.81
N VAL A 187 0.76 31.53 7.15
CA VAL A 187 1.87 30.74 6.63
C VAL A 187 2.56 30.02 7.79
N LYS A 188 2.61 28.69 7.69
CA LYS A 188 3.27 27.80 8.65
C LYS A 188 4.75 27.64 8.33
N ASN A 189 5.05 27.30 7.08
CA ASN A 189 6.41 27.24 6.57
C ASN A 189 6.43 27.32 5.04
N GLN A 190 7.63 27.57 4.51
CA GLN A 190 7.92 27.53 3.09
C GLN A 190 9.11 26.62 2.87
N ARG A 191 9.03 25.75 1.86
CA ARG A 191 10.04 24.72 1.63
C ARG A 191 10.38 24.59 0.17
N ASN A 192 11.66 24.35 -0.09
CA ASN A 192 12.09 23.75 -1.34
C ASN A 192 12.09 22.24 -1.14
N VAL A 193 11.46 21.53 -2.08
CA VAL A 193 11.43 20.07 -2.11
C VAL A 193 12.18 19.61 -3.34
N THR A 194 13.12 18.69 -3.14
CA THR A 194 13.83 18.02 -4.24
C THR A 194 13.67 16.53 -4.08
N THR A 195 13.40 15.82 -5.17
CA THR A 195 13.26 14.37 -5.19
C THR A 195 14.14 13.80 -6.28
N LYS A 196 15.02 12.88 -5.90
CA LYS A 196 15.89 12.13 -6.80
C LYS A 196 15.44 10.68 -6.85
N VAL A 197 15.24 10.15 -8.06
CA VAL A 197 14.98 8.71 -8.25
C VAL A 197 16.29 7.94 -8.09
N GLU A 198 16.32 6.98 -7.19
CA GLU A 198 17.47 6.10 -6.93
C GLU A 198 17.32 4.77 -7.67
N ALA A 199 16.11 4.20 -7.68
CA ALA A 199 15.80 2.96 -8.38
C ALA A 199 14.38 2.97 -8.95
N ARG A 200 14.15 2.25 -10.05
CA ARG A 200 12.86 2.14 -10.76
C ARG A 200 12.29 0.71 -10.79
N SER A 201 12.94 -0.21 -10.07
CA SER A 201 12.57 -1.61 -10.03
C SER A 201 13.16 -2.25 -8.78
N ALA A 202 12.49 -3.28 -8.28
CA ALA A 202 13.00 -4.12 -7.19
C ALA A 202 12.54 -5.55 -7.44
N SER A 203 13.40 -6.52 -7.06
CA SER A 203 13.05 -7.93 -7.20
C SER A 203 11.83 -8.29 -6.36
N GLY A 204 10.88 -9.03 -6.94
CA GLY A 204 9.68 -9.49 -6.23
C GLY A 204 8.52 -8.50 -6.18
N ALA A 205 8.64 -7.31 -6.78
CA ALA A 205 7.55 -6.36 -6.95
C ALA A 205 7.14 -6.26 -8.42
N ASP A 206 5.84 -6.06 -8.67
CA ASP A 206 5.27 -5.86 -10.01
C ASP A 206 5.69 -4.49 -10.59
N ALA A 207 5.86 -3.52 -9.70
CA ALA A 207 6.49 -2.23 -9.97
C ALA A 207 7.12 -1.70 -8.68
N ALA A 208 8.21 -0.95 -8.79
CA ALA A 208 8.81 -0.31 -7.63
C ALA A 208 9.46 1.01 -7.99
N VAL A 209 9.59 1.89 -7.01
CA VAL A 209 10.45 3.07 -7.12
C VAL A 209 11.04 3.38 -5.75
N THR A 210 12.34 3.67 -5.72
CA THR A 210 13.02 4.24 -4.55
C THR A 210 13.45 5.65 -4.90
N VAL A 211 13.17 6.59 -4.02
CA VAL A 211 13.55 7.98 -4.16
C VAL A 211 14.21 8.50 -2.89
N MET A 212 15.10 9.47 -3.06
CA MET A 212 15.56 10.34 -1.99
C MET A 212 14.80 11.67 -2.10
N ARG A 213 14.04 12.04 -1.07
CA ARG A 213 13.27 13.28 -1.00
C ARG A 213 13.84 14.17 0.09
N THR A 214 14.27 15.37 -0.29
CA THR A 214 14.87 16.34 0.61
C THR A 214 13.97 17.56 0.74
N PHE A 215 13.74 17.98 1.98
CA PHE A 215 12.99 19.17 2.33
C PHE A 215 13.91 20.22 2.96
N THR A 216 13.95 21.42 2.38
CA THR A 216 14.72 22.54 2.91
C THR A 216 13.79 23.67 3.28
N THR A 217 13.71 24.02 4.57
CA THR A 217 12.88 25.13 5.04
C THR A 217 13.56 26.47 4.76
N ILE A 218 12.87 27.34 4.01
CA ILE A 218 13.40 28.63 3.59
C ILE A 218 13.48 29.57 4.79
N GLY A 219 14.62 30.24 4.95
CA GLY A 219 14.87 31.16 6.06
C GLY A 219 15.11 30.48 7.41
N SER A 220 15.08 29.14 7.48
CA SER A 220 15.50 28.40 8.67
C SER A 220 17.00 28.13 8.66
N ARG A 221 17.58 27.96 9.86
CA ARG A 221 18.95 27.45 10.07
C ARG A 221 18.99 25.94 10.26
N ASP A 222 17.82 25.30 10.38
CA ASP A 222 17.73 23.85 10.54
C ASP A 222 18.29 23.15 9.30
N PRO A 223 18.97 22.01 9.47
CA PRO A 223 19.43 21.21 8.34
C PRO A 223 18.24 20.71 7.51
N ALA A 224 18.51 20.40 6.24
CA ALA A 224 17.50 19.78 5.39
C ALA A 224 17.14 18.38 5.90
N SER A 225 15.86 18.03 5.83
CA SER A 225 15.38 16.68 6.16
C SER A 225 15.36 15.83 4.90
N THR A 226 16.15 14.75 4.88
CA THR A 226 16.25 13.85 3.73
C THR A 226 15.68 12.48 4.05
N TYR A 227 14.66 12.07 3.31
CA TYR A 227 13.98 10.80 3.45
C TYR A 227 14.33 9.88 2.28
N HIS A 228 14.63 8.62 2.56
CA HIS A 228 14.60 7.56 1.56
C HIS A 228 13.19 6.96 1.57
N VAL A 229 12.50 7.04 0.44
CA VAL A 229 11.13 6.56 0.29
C VAL A 229 11.09 5.50 -0.80
N ALA A 230 10.61 4.31 -0.46
CA ALA A 230 10.43 3.22 -1.40
C ALA A 230 8.95 2.84 -1.49
N TYR A 231 8.47 2.67 -2.72
CA TYR A 231 7.13 2.18 -3.01
C TYR A 231 7.25 0.88 -3.81
N TYR A 232 6.55 -0.17 -3.36
CA TYR A 232 6.54 -1.48 -4.00
C TYR A 232 5.09 -1.91 -4.24
N ALA A 233 4.71 -2.11 -5.50
CA ALA A 233 3.46 -2.75 -5.84
C ALA A 233 3.66 -4.28 -5.86
N VAL A 234 2.86 -5.02 -5.10
CA VAL A 234 2.93 -6.48 -5.00
C VAL A 234 1.52 -7.06 -5.03
N ARG A 235 1.15 -7.76 -6.11
CA ARG A 235 -0.11 -8.54 -6.23
C ARG A 235 -1.38 -7.80 -5.78
N GLY A 236 -1.45 -6.49 -6.03
CA GLY A 236 -2.60 -5.65 -5.71
C GLY A 236 -2.57 -4.93 -4.36
N VAL A 237 -1.44 -4.98 -3.63
CA VAL A 237 -1.15 -4.04 -2.54
C VAL A 237 0.04 -3.15 -2.89
N LEU A 238 0.13 -1.99 -2.23
CA LEU A 238 1.25 -1.08 -2.30
C LEU A 238 1.91 -1.02 -0.91
N LEU A 239 3.17 -1.46 -0.82
CA LEU A 239 4.02 -1.22 0.34
C LEU A 239 4.75 0.11 0.17
N GLU A 240 4.56 1.02 1.11
CA GLU A 240 5.32 2.24 1.26
C GLU A 240 6.29 2.08 2.43
N CYS A 241 7.56 2.38 2.19
CA CYS A 241 8.60 2.45 3.21
C CYS A 241 9.19 3.87 3.21
N THR A 242 8.91 4.65 4.24
CA THR A 242 9.48 5.98 4.45
C THR A 242 10.55 5.89 5.51
N MET A 243 11.77 6.35 5.22
CA MET A 243 12.95 6.16 6.06
C MET A 243 13.66 7.50 6.24
N TYR A 244 13.62 8.05 7.45
CA TYR A 244 14.47 9.16 7.88
C TYR A 244 15.59 8.60 8.74
N MET A 245 16.55 7.93 8.11
CA MET A 245 17.70 7.32 8.78
C MET A 245 18.93 7.44 7.89
N GLU A 246 20.11 7.33 8.49
CA GLU A 246 21.39 7.46 7.79
C GLU A 246 22.32 6.29 8.16
N GLY A 247 23.34 6.05 7.31
CA GLY A 247 24.39 5.07 7.58
C GLY A 247 23.86 3.65 7.81
N ALA A 248 24.42 2.96 8.81
CA ALA A 248 24.08 1.56 9.09
C ALA A 248 22.60 1.36 9.49
N ASP A 249 21.96 2.37 10.07
CA ASP A 249 20.55 2.30 10.46
C ASP A 249 19.66 2.29 9.21
N LEU A 250 20.00 3.08 8.19
CA LEU A 250 19.34 3.03 6.88
C LEU A 250 19.48 1.65 6.22
N ASP A 251 20.69 1.06 6.25
CA ASP A 251 20.93 -0.28 5.68
C ASP A 251 20.09 -1.38 6.36
N VAL A 252 19.87 -1.27 7.68
CA VAL A 252 18.96 -2.17 8.41
C VAL A 252 17.54 -2.03 7.87
N VAL A 253 17.00 -0.82 7.80
CA VAL A 253 15.61 -0.58 7.38
C VAL A 253 15.40 -0.94 5.89
N GLN A 254 16.38 -0.71 5.03
CA GLN A 254 16.33 -1.13 3.62
C GLN A 254 16.29 -2.66 3.46
N ARG A 255 17.04 -3.41 4.28
CA ARG A 255 16.93 -4.87 4.32
C ARG A 255 15.54 -5.33 4.79
N LEU A 256 15.00 -4.70 5.82
CA LEU A 256 13.64 -4.99 6.30
C LEU A 256 12.58 -4.71 5.23
N ALA A 257 12.73 -3.66 4.42
CA ALA A 257 11.84 -3.39 3.29
C ALA A 257 11.88 -4.53 2.27
N THR A 258 13.08 -4.97 1.90
CA THR A 258 13.26 -6.10 0.97
C THR A 258 12.67 -7.40 1.52
N GLN A 259 12.86 -7.68 2.82
CA GLN A 259 12.26 -8.83 3.48
C GLN A 259 10.72 -8.75 3.51
N THR A 260 10.17 -7.57 3.76
CA THR A 260 8.71 -7.31 3.75
C THR A 260 8.12 -7.59 2.36
N VAL A 261 8.77 -7.13 1.28
CA VAL A 261 8.36 -7.45 -0.10
C VAL A 261 8.36 -8.96 -0.34
N ASN A 262 9.40 -9.67 0.11
CA ASN A 262 9.49 -11.12 -0.03
C ASN A 262 8.39 -11.86 0.77
N LYS A 263 8.08 -11.40 2.00
CA LYS A 263 6.99 -11.94 2.82
C LYS A 263 5.65 -11.71 2.12
N LEU A 264 5.36 -10.49 1.64
CA LEU A 264 4.14 -10.18 0.89
C LEU A 264 3.98 -11.08 -0.34
N ARG A 265 5.05 -11.29 -1.11
CA ARG A 265 5.00 -12.16 -2.29
C ARG A 265 4.62 -13.60 -1.96
N ALA A 266 5.03 -14.08 -0.78
CA ALA A 266 4.80 -15.45 -0.32
C ALA A 266 3.41 -15.68 0.29
N LEU A 267 2.65 -14.60 0.61
CA LEU A 267 1.25 -14.65 1.01
C LEU A 267 0.32 -14.99 -0.17
#